data_AF-A0A7S0SH65-F1
#
_entry.id   AF-A0A7S0SH65-F1
#
_cell.length_a   1.000
_cell.length_b   1.000
_cell.length_c   1.000
_cell.angle_alpha   90.00
_cell.angle_beta   90.00
_cell.angle_gamma   90.00
#
_symmetry.space_group_name_H-M   'P 1'
#
loop_
_entity.id
_entity.type
_entity.pdbx_description
1 polymer ?
#
loop_
_entity_poly.entity_id
_entity_poly.type
_entity_poly.pdbx_seq_one_letter_code
_entity_poly.pdbx_strand_id
1 'polypeptide(L)'
;PPTSAAAATASGCLPIVHPATLTAAAGFPWRLANLVYGIFDVAGTPSVDAFGARRLVETARDLQYFADCYCPDRAARRDPEVSPLLGDLAGMPPAIFTAGTEDALIDDTLLMHAAWTGAGNRGWLDVWPEGPHGVGHFGPHATTRLGLACRAKIHSRISLFLDELP
;
A
#
# COMPACT_ATOMS: atom_id res chain seq x y z
N PRO A 1 -28.61 -5.53 10.74
CA PRO A 1 -27.50 -6.48 10.51
C PRO A 1 -26.18 -5.72 10.34
N PRO A 2 -25.11 -6.03 11.09
CA PRO A 2 -23.91 -5.22 11.02
C PRO A 2 -23.32 -5.40 9.62
N THR A 3 -23.39 -4.33 8.83
CA THR A 3 -22.77 -4.22 7.52
C THR A 3 -21.29 -4.47 7.69
N SER A 4 -20.79 -5.52 7.03
CA SER A 4 -19.37 -5.83 6.97
C SER A 4 -18.61 -4.59 6.54
N ALA A 5 -17.86 -3.99 7.47
CA ALA A 5 -16.84 -3.00 7.16
C ALA A 5 -15.79 -3.72 6.33
N ALA A 6 -15.99 -3.71 5.02
CA ALA A 6 -15.04 -4.26 4.10
C ALA A 6 -13.90 -3.23 4.06
N ALA A 7 -12.78 -3.56 4.70
CA ALA A 7 -11.52 -2.86 4.56
C ALA A 7 -10.74 -3.64 3.50
N ALA A 8 -10.37 -3.00 2.40
CA ALA A 8 -9.39 -3.60 1.50
C ALA A 8 -8.03 -3.51 2.20
N THR A 9 -7.59 -4.60 2.83
CA THR A 9 -6.22 -4.78 3.29
C THR A 9 -5.40 -5.36 2.15
N ALA A 10 -4.60 -4.54 1.47
CA ALA A 10 -3.49 -5.04 0.69
C ALA A 10 -2.35 -5.39 1.66
N SER A 11 -2.46 -6.54 2.34
CA SER A 11 -1.42 -7.01 3.25
C SER A 11 -1.07 -8.45 2.93
N GLY A 12 0.13 -8.65 2.39
CA GLY A 12 0.77 -9.97 2.30
C GLY A 12 1.56 -10.14 1.01
N CYS A 13 2.89 -10.10 1.14
CA CYS A 13 3.98 -10.51 0.22
C CYS A 13 3.93 -10.23 -1.29
N LEU A 14 2.78 -9.97 -1.91
CA LEU A 14 2.53 -9.58 -3.31
C LEU A 14 1.10 -9.00 -3.51
N PRO A 15 0.58 -8.00 -2.77
CA PRO A 15 -0.66 -7.38 -3.20
C PRO A 15 -0.31 -6.25 -4.16
N ILE A 16 -0.13 -6.58 -5.45
CA ILE A 16 -0.31 -5.56 -6.48
C ILE A 16 -1.76 -5.15 -6.36
N VAL A 17 -1.97 -3.89 -5.99
CA VAL A 17 -3.33 -3.39 -5.80
C VAL A 17 -3.95 -3.32 -7.18
N HIS A 18 -4.90 -4.20 -7.48
CA HIS A 18 -5.56 -4.18 -8.78
C HIS A 18 -6.58 -3.03 -8.79
N PRO A 19 -6.65 -2.19 -9.83
CA PRO A 19 -7.62 -1.11 -9.88
C PRO A 19 -9.06 -1.55 -9.97
N ALA A 20 -9.44 -2.71 -10.51
CA ALA A 20 -10.78 -3.26 -10.20
C ALA A 20 -11.15 -3.33 -8.68
N THR A 21 -10.18 -3.20 -7.75
CA THR A 21 -10.39 -3.00 -6.30
C THR A 21 -10.55 -1.51 -5.91
N LEU A 22 -10.17 -0.59 -6.79
CA LEU A 22 -10.12 0.87 -6.65
C LEU A 22 -11.05 1.65 -7.64
N THR A 23 -11.40 1.14 -8.82
CA THR A 23 -12.17 1.81 -9.87
C THR A 23 -13.64 1.39 -9.83
N ALA A 24 -14.51 2.39 -9.75
CA ALA A 24 -15.94 2.27 -9.45
C ALA A 24 -16.83 2.50 -10.67
N ALA A 25 -17.90 1.72 -10.78
CA ALA A 25 -19.06 2.04 -11.61
C ALA A 25 -20.37 2.19 -10.80
N ALA A 26 -20.37 1.98 -9.49
CA ALA A 26 -21.50 2.25 -8.61
C ALA A 26 -20.99 2.40 -7.17
N GLY A 27 -21.52 3.36 -6.40
CA GLY A 27 -21.08 3.79 -5.06
C GLY A 27 -20.24 2.77 -4.28
N PHE A 28 -19.02 3.17 -3.93
CA PHE A 28 -18.06 2.34 -3.20
C PHE A 28 -18.69 1.69 -1.96
N PRO A 29 -18.69 0.34 -1.82
CA PRO A 29 -19.07 -0.31 -0.57
C PRO A 29 -18.00 -0.11 0.52
N TRP A 30 -16.78 0.26 0.13
CA TRP A 30 -15.62 0.44 1.01
C TRP A 30 -15.69 1.81 1.68
N ARG A 31 -15.62 1.82 3.02
CA ARG A 31 -15.63 3.06 3.82
C ARG A 31 -14.21 3.58 4.10
N LEU A 32 -13.21 2.71 4.04
CA LEU A 32 -11.82 3.00 4.37
C LEU A 32 -10.90 2.02 3.61
N ALA A 33 -9.82 2.53 3.03
CA ALA A 33 -8.73 1.73 2.48
C ALA A 33 -7.57 1.67 3.48
N ASN A 34 -7.07 0.47 3.78
CA ASN A 34 -5.88 0.29 4.62
C ASN A 34 -4.74 -0.29 3.76
N LEU A 35 -3.87 0.60 3.31
CA LEU A 35 -2.84 0.35 2.31
C LEU A 35 -1.48 0.29 3.00
N VAL A 36 -0.93 -0.92 3.13
CA VAL A 36 0.26 -1.20 3.94
C VAL A 36 1.37 -1.67 3.00
N TYR A 37 2.43 -0.85 2.85
CA TYR A 37 3.62 -1.08 2.01
C TYR A 37 3.30 -1.72 0.64
N GLY A 38 2.34 -1.12 -0.07
CA GLY A 38 1.83 -1.67 -1.35
C GLY A 38 2.77 -1.42 -2.53
N ILE A 39 2.63 -2.23 -3.58
CA ILE A 39 3.19 -1.97 -4.91
C ILE A 39 2.12 -1.21 -5.71
N PHE A 40 2.38 0.05 -6.03
CA PHE A 40 1.45 0.91 -6.78
C PHE A 40 1.99 1.29 -8.16
N ASP A 41 3.30 1.12 -8.39
CA ASP A 41 3.91 1.18 -9.72
C ASP A 41 4.74 -0.08 -9.99
N VAL A 42 4.18 -0.98 -10.79
CA VAL A 42 4.83 -2.25 -11.18
C VAL A 42 6.01 -2.03 -12.13
N ALA A 43 6.10 -0.85 -12.76
CA ALA A 43 7.29 -0.50 -13.56
C ALA A 43 8.50 -0.20 -12.67
N GLY A 44 8.28 0.13 -11.39
CA GLY A 44 9.31 0.43 -10.40
C GLY A 44 9.42 1.93 -10.12
N THR A 45 9.39 2.28 -8.83
CA THR A 45 9.65 3.64 -8.33
C THR A 45 11.15 3.88 -8.08
N PRO A 46 11.59 5.14 -7.89
CA PRO A 46 13.01 5.43 -7.65
C PRO A 46 13.62 4.68 -6.46
N SER A 47 12.87 4.50 -5.37
CA SER A 47 13.34 3.71 -4.22
C SER A 47 13.54 2.23 -4.56
N VAL A 48 12.71 1.64 -5.42
CA VAL A 48 12.88 0.25 -5.88
C VAL A 48 14.16 0.11 -6.70
N ASP A 49 14.39 1.03 -7.64
CA ASP A 49 15.59 1.04 -8.48
C ASP A 49 16.87 1.25 -7.64
N ALA A 50 16.79 2.09 -6.61
CA ALA A 50 17.92 2.42 -5.75
C ALA A 50 18.21 1.39 -4.65
N PHE A 51 17.25 0.51 -4.30
CA PHE A 51 17.37 -0.39 -3.15
C PHE A 51 18.54 -1.38 -3.25
N GLY A 52 18.91 -1.75 -4.48
CA GLY A 52 20.04 -2.62 -4.76
C GLY A 52 19.87 -4.05 -4.22
N ALA A 53 20.98 -4.64 -3.77
CA ALA A 53 21.05 -6.05 -3.40
C ALA A 53 20.97 -6.33 -1.89
N ARG A 54 20.83 -5.29 -1.05
CA ARG A 54 20.74 -5.49 0.41
C ARG A 54 19.44 -6.22 0.72
N ARG A 55 19.54 -7.46 1.23
CA ARG A 55 18.37 -8.28 1.55
C ARG A 55 17.93 -8.05 2.99
N LEU A 56 16.78 -7.43 3.15
CA LEU A 56 16.02 -7.44 4.41
C LEU A 56 14.90 -8.45 4.31
N VAL A 57 13.88 -8.12 3.51
CA VAL A 57 12.78 -9.03 3.15
C VAL A 57 12.85 -9.33 1.65
N GLU A 58 12.87 -8.27 0.84
CA GLU A 58 13.07 -8.32 -0.61
C GLU A 58 14.33 -7.55 -1.03
N THR A 59 14.64 -7.63 -2.31
CA THR A 59 15.68 -6.86 -2.99
C THR A 59 15.09 -6.25 -4.26
N ALA A 60 15.79 -5.31 -4.89
CA ALA A 60 15.36 -4.78 -6.18
C ALA A 60 15.17 -5.89 -7.23
N ARG A 61 16.01 -6.93 -7.20
CA ARG A 61 15.89 -8.10 -8.10
C ARG A 61 14.64 -8.93 -7.81
N ASP A 62 14.27 -9.10 -6.54
CA ASP A 62 13.06 -9.85 -6.17
C ASP A 62 11.82 -9.11 -6.67
N LEU A 63 11.76 -7.78 -6.48
CA LEU A 63 10.67 -6.94 -6.98
C LEU A 63 10.57 -6.96 -8.51
N GLN A 64 11.70 -6.91 -9.23
CA GLN A 64 11.72 -7.06 -10.68
C GLN A 64 11.20 -8.44 -11.12
N TYR A 65 11.61 -9.51 -10.43
CA TYR A 65 11.11 -10.85 -10.68
C TYR A 65 9.60 -10.94 -10.45
N PHE A 66 9.08 -10.34 -9.38
CA PHE A 66 7.64 -10.28 -9.10
C PHE A 66 6.88 -9.53 -10.19
N ALA A 67 7.41 -8.39 -10.65
CA ALA A 67 6.84 -7.63 -11.77
C ALA A 67 6.85 -8.43 -13.07
N ASP A 68 7.93 -9.18 -13.36
CA ASP A 68 8.04 -10.06 -14.53
C ASP A 68 7.04 -11.22 -14.47
N CYS A 69 6.76 -11.77 -13.28
CA CYS A 69 5.73 -12.79 -13.10
C CYS A 69 4.31 -12.25 -13.22
N TYR A 70 4.05 -11.05 -12.69
CA TYR A 70 2.71 -10.45 -12.68
C TYR A 70 2.32 -9.87 -14.05
N CYS A 71 3.20 -9.08 -14.64
CA CYS A 71 2.98 -8.41 -15.92
C CYS A 71 4.24 -8.57 -16.78
N PRO A 72 4.36 -9.70 -17.53
CA PRO A 72 5.52 -9.97 -18.36
C PRO A 72 5.76 -8.91 -19.44
N ASP A 73 4.68 -8.30 -19.96
CA ASP A 73 4.77 -7.18 -20.89
C ASP A 73 5.13 -5.89 -20.14
N ARG A 74 6.38 -5.45 -20.29
CA ARG A 74 6.89 -4.22 -19.66
C ARG A 74 6.15 -2.96 -20.11
N ALA A 75 5.62 -2.93 -21.33
CA ALA A 75 4.87 -1.76 -21.81
C ALA A 75 3.52 -1.64 -21.10
N ALA A 76 2.87 -2.78 -20.82
CA ALA A 76 1.60 -2.84 -20.11
C ALA A 76 1.71 -2.45 -18.63
N ARG A 77 2.91 -2.43 -18.03
CA ARG A 77 3.11 -2.01 -16.63
C ARG A 77 2.74 -0.56 -16.35
N ARG A 78 2.68 0.28 -17.39
CA ARG A 78 2.22 1.68 -17.27
C ARG A 78 0.71 1.83 -17.40
N ASP A 79 0.00 0.75 -17.69
CA ASP A 79 -1.46 0.77 -17.66
C ASP A 79 -1.92 1.04 -16.22
N PRO A 80 -2.81 2.01 -15.99
CA PRO A 80 -3.42 2.22 -14.68
C PRO A 80 -3.93 0.93 -14.04
N GLU A 81 -4.55 0.02 -14.80
CA GLU A 81 -5.05 -1.31 -14.37
C GLU A 81 -3.94 -2.25 -13.84
N VAL A 82 -2.68 -1.95 -14.12
CA VAL A 82 -1.51 -2.66 -13.60
C VAL A 82 -0.82 -1.86 -12.50
N SER A 83 -0.71 -0.55 -12.70
CA SER A 83 -0.04 0.39 -11.79
C SER A 83 -1.00 1.50 -11.36
N PRO A 84 -1.76 1.29 -10.26
CA PRO A 84 -2.78 2.23 -9.79
C PRO A 84 -2.29 3.64 -9.52
N LEU A 85 -0.98 3.82 -9.26
CA LEU A 85 -0.37 5.14 -9.08
C LEU A 85 -0.63 6.06 -10.29
N LEU A 86 -0.82 5.47 -11.47
CA LEU A 86 -1.03 6.17 -12.74
C LEU A 86 -2.52 6.36 -13.07
N GLY A 87 -3.44 5.88 -12.23
CA GLY A 87 -4.88 5.91 -12.46
C GLY A 87 -5.59 7.19 -11.99
N ASP A 88 -6.86 7.31 -12.35
CA ASP A 88 -7.74 8.33 -11.78
C ASP A 88 -8.14 7.93 -10.36
N LEU A 89 -7.76 8.76 -9.40
CA LEU A 89 -8.01 8.55 -7.98
C LEU A 89 -9.18 9.39 -7.46
N ALA A 90 -9.94 10.09 -8.31
CA ALA A 90 -11.06 10.90 -7.84
C ALA A 90 -12.16 10.07 -7.15
N GLY A 91 -12.67 10.57 -6.03
CA GLY A 91 -13.82 9.98 -5.33
C GLY A 91 -13.50 8.69 -4.56
N MET A 92 -12.22 8.39 -4.35
CA MET A 92 -11.78 7.24 -3.57
C MET A 92 -12.14 7.39 -2.08
N PRO A 93 -12.31 6.28 -1.35
CA PRO A 93 -12.55 6.34 0.10
C PRO A 93 -11.34 6.97 0.83
N PRO A 94 -11.54 7.42 2.09
CA PRO A 94 -10.43 7.71 2.98
C PRO A 94 -9.44 6.55 3.03
N ALA A 95 -8.14 6.85 3.09
CA ALA A 95 -7.10 5.83 3.07
C ALA A 95 -6.04 6.03 4.17
N ILE A 96 -5.54 4.92 4.71
CA ILE A 96 -4.37 4.88 5.60
C ILE A 96 -3.23 4.27 4.81
N PHE A 97 -2.12 4.97 4.71
CA PHE A 97 -0.89 4.56 4.05
C PHE A 97 0.18 4.27 5.09
N THR A 98 0.78 3.09 5.05
CA THR A 98 1.86 2.71 5.97
C THR A 98 3.10 2.28 5.20
N ALA A 99 4.27 2.83 5.53
CA ALA A 99 5.55 2.40 4.98
C ALA A 99 6.64 2.39 6.06
N GLY A 100 7.70 1.61 5.84
CA GLY A 100 8.93 1.68 6.61
C GLY A 100 10.05 2.41 5.85
N THR A 101 11.01 3.01 6.56
CA THR A 101 12.13 3.74 5.90
C THR A 101 13.20 2.83 5.32
N GLU A 102 13.20 1.54 5.66
CA GLU A 102 14.12 0.52 5.14
C GLU A 102 13.38 -0.44 4.19
N ASP A 103 12.28 0.02 3.60
CA ASP A 103 11.46 -0.68 2.59
C ASP A 103 11.79 -0.16 1.19
N ALA A 104 11.96 -1.07 0.23
CA ALA A 104 12.17 -0.72 -1.17
C ALA A 104 10.96 0.00 -1.79
N LEU A 105 9.76 -0.21 -1.26
CA LEU A 105 8.47 0.32 -1.73
C LEU A 105 8.05 1.59 -0.97
N ILE A 106 8.98 2.27 -0.31
CA ILE A 106 8.67 3.54 0.36
C ILE A 106 8.14 4.58 -0.63
N ASP A 107 8.76 4.75 -1.80
CA ASP A 107 8.31 5.74 -2.77
C ASP A 107 6.92 5.40 -3.33
N ASP A 108 6.60 4.11 -3.55
CA ASP A 108 5.25 3.68 -3.94
C ASP A 108 4.20 4.23 -2.97
N THR A 109 4.44 4.06 -1.67
CA THR A 109 3.50 4.52 -0.64
C THR A 109 3.44 6.04 -0.56
N LEU A 110 4.58 6.73 -0.62
CA LEU A 110 4.64 8.20 -0.56
C LEU A 110 3.96 8.85 -1.77
N LEU A 111 4.26 8.34 -2.98
CA LEU A 111 3.70 8.84 -4.23
C LEU A 111 2.21 8.56 -4.32
N MET A 112 1.77 7.36 -3.90
CA MET A 112 0.34 7.04 -3.89
C MET A 112 -0.42 7.91 -2.89
N HIS A 113 0.12 8.15 -1.68
CA HIS A 113 -0.49 9.09 -0.73
C HIS A 113 -0.59 10.51 -1.28
N ALA A 114 0.47 11.00 -1.93
CA ALA A 114 0.49 12.31 -2.55
C ALA A 114 -0.53 12.42 -3.69
N ALA A 115 -0.61 11.43 -4.57
CA ALA A 115 -1.60 11.37 -5.65
C ALA A 115 -3.04 11.29 -5.10
N TRP A 116 -3.25 10.46 -4.07
CA TRP A 116 -4.56 10.25 -3.43
C TRP A 116 -5.09 11.54 -2.80
N THR A 117 -4.25 12.26 -2.07
CA THR A 117 -4.60 13.55 -1.45
C THR A 117 -4.71 14.68 -2.48
N GLY A 118 -3.86 14.66 -3.51
CA GLY A 118 -3.93 15.58 -4.65
C GLY A 118 -5.23 15.46 -5.45
N ALA A 119 -5.84 14.26 -5.50
CA ALA A 119 -7.15 14.01 -6.08
C ALA A 119 -8.33 14.41 -5.18
N GLY A 120 -8.07 15.00 -4.00
CA GLY A 120 -9.08 15.51 -3.08
C GLY A 120 -9.62 14.50 -2.06
N ASN A 121 -9.04 13.31 -1.99
CA ASN A 121 -9.46 12.28 -1.04
C ASN A 121 -8.76 12.45 0.32
N ARG A 122 -9.38 11.95 1.40
CA ARG A 122 -8.73 11.91 2.72
C ARG A 122 -7.65 10.83 2.75
N GLY A 123 -6.45 11.16 3.22
CA GLY A 123 -5.33 10.21 3.31
C GLY A 123 -4.45 10.47 4.53
N TRP A 124 -4.22 9.47 5.36
CA TRP A 124 -3.25 9.50 6.45
C TRP A 124 -2.00 8.72 6.05
N LEU A 125 -0.82 9.25 6.36
CA LEU A 125 0.46 8.60 6.06
C LEU A 125 1.22 8.35 7.37
N ASP A 126 1.61 7.10 7.56
CA ASP A 126 2.41 6.63 8.70
C ASP A 126 3.71 6.01 8.19
N VAL A 127 4.81 6.76 8.33
CA VAL A 127 6.16 6.30 7.99
C VAL A 127 6.89 5.86 9.25
N TRP A 128 7.45 4.65 9.25
CA TRP A 128 8.12 4.02 10.38
C TRP A 128 9.63 4.00 10.21
N PRO A 129 10.39 4.78 10.99
CA PRO A 129 11.84 4.74 10.99
C PRO A 129 12.36 3.32 11.24
N GLU A 130 13.40 2.93 10.51
CA GLU A 130 14.06 1.62 10.56
C GLU A 130 13.15 0.44 10.15
N GLY A 131 11.91 0.72 9.74
CA GLY A 131 10.94 -0.30 9.36
C GLY A 131 11.34 -0.95 8.03
N PRO A 132 11.59 -2.26 7.98
CA PRO A 132 11.67 -2.98 6.71
C PRO A 132 10.28 -3.18 6.12
N HIS A 133 10.22 -3.69 4.89
CA HIS A 133 8.97 -4.19 4.33
C HIS A 133 8.29 -5.19 5.26
N GLY A 134 6.97 -5.10 5.39
CA GLY A 134 6.23 -5.98 6.31
C GLY A 134 6.27 -5.62 7.79
N VAL A 135 6.79 -4.44 8.16
CA VAL A 135 6.87 -4.00 9.56
C VAL A 135 5.50 -4.16 10.25
N GLY A 136 5.46 -5.05 11.25
CA GLY A 136 4.25 -5.34 12.03
C GLY A 136 3.34 -6.47 11.52
N HIS A 137 3.63 -7.11 10.37
CA HIS A 137 2.75 -8.16 9.81
C HIS A 137 3.39 -9.53 9.62
N PHE A 138 4.66 -9.64 9.22
CA PHE A 138 5.25 -10.96 8.96
C PHE A 138 6.71 -11.08 9.37
N GLY A 139 7.19 -12.33 9.38
CA GLY A 139 8.55 -12.69 9.74
C GLY A 139 8.93 -12.26 11.15
N PRO A 140 10.23 -12.08 11.43
CA PRO A 140 10.70 -11.61 12.74
C PRO A 140 10.21 -10.20 13.06
N HIS A 141 9.86 -9.39 12.05
CA HIS A 141 9.44 -8.00 12.23
C HIS A 141 8.06 -7.85 12.88
N ALA A 142 7.19 -8.86 12.77
CA ALA A 142 5.83 -8.84 13.32
C ALA A 142 5.75 -8.74 14.85
N THR A 143 6.79 -9.20 15.55
CA THR A 143 6.84 -9.30 17.02
C THR A 143 7.86 -8.36 17.66
N THR A 144 8.64 -7.63 16.86
CA THR A 144 9.53 -6.57 17.37
C THR A 144 8.72 -5.45 18.04
N ARG A 145 9.36 -4.67 18.92
CA ARG A 145 8.73 -3.47 19.51
C ARG A 145 8.22 -2.51 18.44
N LEU A 146 8.99 -2.31 17.37
CA LEU A 146 8.62 -1.47 16.22
C LEU A 146 7.39 -2.04 15.50
N GLY A 147 7.39 -3.34 15.19
CA GLY A 147 6.28 -4.00 14.51
C GLY A 147 4.98 -4.01 15.33
N LEU A 148 5.08 -4.26 16.64
CA LEU A 148 3.93 -4.18 17.54
C LEU A 148 3.36 -2.75 17.60
N ALA A 149 4.22 -1.73 17.68
CA ALA A 149 3.79 -0.33 17.66
C ALA A 149 3.16 0.05 16.31
N CYS A 150 3.74 -0.42 15.20
CA CYS A 150 3.20 -0.25 13.84
C CYS A 150 1.78 -0.77 13.74
N ARG A 151 1.57 -2.05 14.06
CA ARG A 151 0.26 -2.68 14.00
C ARG A 151 -0.75 -2.02 14.95
N ALA A 152 -0.31 -1.65 16.15
CA ALA A 152 -1.17 -0.94 17.11
C ALA A 152 -1.65 0.41 16.57
N LYS A 153 -0.78 1.18 15.88
CA LYS A 153 -1.16 2.47 15.28
C LYS A 153 -2.16 2.30 14.14
N ILE A 154 -1.93 1.32 13.26
CA ILE A 154 -2.87 0.98 12.17
C ILE A 154 -4.25 0.65 12.78
N HIS A 155 -4.30 -0.25 13.75
CA HIS A 155 -5.54 -0.62 14.42
C HIS A 155 -6.21 0.58 15.10
N SER A 156 -5.44 1.41 15.82
CA SER A 156 -5.96 2.61 16.46
C SER A 156 -6.59 3.57 15.44
N ARG A 157 -5.98 3.76 14.27
CA ARG A 157 -6.52 4.61 13.22
C ARG A 157 -7.82 4.06 12.64
N ILE A 158 -7.87 2.74 12.42
CA ILE A 158 -9.10 2.07 11.96
C ILE A 158 -10.20 2.23 13.01
N SER A 159 -9.91 2.01 14.30
CA SER A 159 -10.89 2.20 15.38
C SER A 159 -11.42 3.64 15.42
N LEU A 160 -10.55 4.64 15.38
CA LEU A 160 -10.95 6.05 15.35
C LEU A 160 -11.86 6.36 14.16
N PHE A 161 -11.54 5.84 12.98
CA PHE A 161 -12.40 6.01 11.81
C PHE A 161 -13.77 5.36 11.99
N LEU A 162 -13.82 4.15 12.56
CA LEU A 162 -15.09 3.45 12.81
C LEU A 162 -15.94 4.19 13.84
N ASP A 163 -15.32 4.80 14.85
CA ASP A 163 -16.01 5.60 15.87
C ASP A 163 -16.62 6.91 15.31
N GLU A 164 -16.10 7.40 14.18
CA GLU A 164 -16.63 8.57 13.46
C GLU A 164 -17.80 8.22 12.51
N LEU A 165 -18.08 6.93 12.28
CA LEU A 165 -19.18 6.54 11.39
C LEU A 165 -20.54 6.78 12.07
N PRO A 166 -21.54 7.29 11.32
CA PRO A 166 -22.89 7.54 11.84
C PRO A 166 -23.69 6.27 12.12
#